data_AF-A0A8H5H6G2-F1
#
_entry.id   AF-A0A8H5H6G2-F1
#
_cell.length_a   1.000
_cell.length_b   1.000
_cell.length_c   1.000
_cell.angle_alpha   90.00
_cell.angle_beta   90.00
_cell.angle_gamma   90.00
#
_symmetry.space_group_name_H-M   'P 1'
#
loop_
_entity.id
_entity.type
_entity.pdbx_description
1 polymer ?
#
loop_
_entity_poly.entity_id
_entity_poly.type
_entity_poly.pdbx_seq_one_letter_code
_entity_poly.pdbx_strand_id
1 'polypeptide(L)'
;MSFQTSSFTSADSSFSTLPIISASLKTIDSPPEYNGLSSSHLSNPNSPATSRYQDGATVSRVSHLDDPRFPSHTMFPSTAVFNTTVRSSSEPSFGLDVMWPNWPPNLPEPELLRHLVEVFFVFHPHANRLFHGASFMSTLSLPPNHPKFPSPPVLHAICAIGSLYTAVVTSPPLPDFRESPPDEIFLQRQRIKEQRIDSFAEQQAKHARETADHLNSLGEDLFQVFQANIILSWFYWSHSRWVDVFLFSAHSMRLSVPLGLNMCPPFHSISNSERPASILPPARNVIEDEMRRNAFWLAYATERQHGCGNGWALSLDDQDVSQLLPVRGDQFEHGILVTPQDRQWAHTRDLLLVHPEKQTDSFILSSEDV
;
A
#
# COMPACT_ATOMS: atom_id res chain seq x y z
N MET A 1 -50.15 -24.21 -35.88
CA MET A 1 -49.29 -24.05 -37.07
C MET A 1 -47.92 -23.58 -36.62
N SER A 2 -47.01 -24.54 -36.45
CA SER A 2 -45.63 -24.58 -36.91
C SER A 2 -44.87 -23.28 -37.24
N PHE A 3 -43.76 -23.09 -36.49
CA PHE A 3 -42.39 -22.64 -36.85
C PHE A 3 -42.20 -21.27 -37.55
N GLN A 4 -41.17 -20.45 -37.26
CA GLN A 4 -39.76 -20.79 -37.00
C GLN A 4 -38.98 -19.63 -36.32
N THR A 5 -37.94 -20.04 -35.61
CA THR A 5 -36.95 -19.34 -34.79
C THR A 5 -35.84 -18.64 -35.58
N SER A 6 -35.20 -17.60 -35.02
CA SER A 6 -33.76 -17.35 -35.20
C SER A 6 -33.17 -16.69 -33.95
N SER A 7 -31.91 -17.02 -33.72
CA SER A 7 -31.25 -17.20 -32.45
C SER A 7 -30.04 -16.27 -32.27
N PHE A 8 -29.68 -16.11 -31.00
CA PHE A 8 -28.42 -15.60 -30.44
C PHE A 8 -27.14 -15.91 -31.24
N THR A 9 -26.24 -14.92 -31.28
CA THR A 9 -24.78 -15.14 -31.24
C THR A 9 -24.11 -14.07 -30.37
N SER A 10 -23.53 -14.54 -29.26
CA SER A 10 -22.65 -13.83 -28.34
C SER A 10 -21.31 -13.54 -29.01
N ALA A 11 -20.75 -12.36 -28.80
CA ALA A 11 -19.37 -12.06 -29.16
C ALA A 11 -18.47 -12.33 -27.95
N ASP A 12 -17.54 -13.28 -28.13
CA ASP A 12 -16.50 -13.67 -27.19
C ASP A 12 -15.57 -12.50 -26.87
N SER A 13 -15.42 -12.16 -25.59
CA SER A 13 -14.27 -11.42 -25.07
C SER A 13 -13.43 -12.36 -24.21
N SER A 14 -12.35 -12.86 -24.80
CA SER A 14 -11.35 -13.73 -24.22
C SER A 14 -10.59 -13.03 -23.09
N PHE A 15 -10.86 -13.43 -21.84
CA PHE A 15 -9.95 -13.22 -20.73
C PHE A 15 -8.78 -14.21 -20.85
N SER A 16 -7.55 -13.70 -20.89
CA SER A 16 -6.34 -14.51 -20.87
C SER A 16 -6.07 -15.01 -19.45
N THR A 17 -6.48 -16.24 -19.18
CA THR A 17 -6.18 -17.01 -17.97
C THR A 17 -4.69 -17.39 -17.95
N LEU A 18 -3.93 -16.96 -16.93
CA LEU A 18 -2.59 -17.48 -16.65
C LEU A 18 -2.69 -18.89 -16.02
N PRO A 19 -1.76 -19.81 -16.31
CA PRO A 19 -1.90 -21.20 -15.91
C PRO A 19 -1.62 -21.43 -14.42
N ILE A 20 -2.58 -22.07 -13.75
CA ILE A 20 -2.49 -22.63 -12.41
C ILE A 20 -1.50 -23.79 -12.43
N ILE A 21 -0.38 -23.67 -11.71
CA ILE A 21 0.52 -24.80 -11.45
C ILE A 21 -0.12 -25.67 -10.35
N SER A 22 -0.71 -26.78 -10.77
CA SER A 22 -1.18 -27.85 -9.88
C SER A 22 0.02 -28.61 -9.29
N ALA A 23 0.41 -28.30 -8.05
CA ALA A 23 1.30 -29.15 -7.28
C ALA A 23 0.49 -30.28 -6.63
N SER A 24 0.75 -31.52 -7.09
CA SER A 24 0.16 -32.75 -6.58
C SER A 24 0.66 -33.03 -5.15
N LEU A 25 -0.23 -32.95 -4.15
CA LEU A 25 0.06 -33.37 -2.77
C LEU A 25 0.31 -34.87 -2.73
N LYS A 26 1.52 -35.28 -2.35
CA LYS A 26 1.79 -36.64 -1.88
C LYS A 26 1.62 -36.69 -0.37
N THR A 27 0.71 -37.56 0.04
CA THR A 27 0.42 -38.00 1.40
C THR A 27 1.69 -38.50 2.10
N ILE A 28 1.96 -38.00 3.30
CA ILE A 28 2.96 -38.58 4.21
C ILE A 28 2.28 -38.79 5.57
N ASP A 29 2.29 -40.05 6.02
CA ASP A 29 1.78 -40.56 7.29
C ASP A 29 2.49 -39.94 8.51
N SER A 30 1.76 -39.83 9.63
CA SER A 30 2.30 -39.52 10.97
C SER A 30 2.58 -40.81 11.77
N PRO A 31 3.17 -40.75 12.99
CA PRO A 31 4.61 -40.76 13.29
C PRO A 31 4.98 -41.97 14.18
N PRO A 32 6.18 -42.00 14.81
CA PRO A 32 6.23 -42.53 16.16
C PRO A 32 6.94 -41.61 17.17
N GLU A 33 6.40 -41.62 18.39
CA GLU A 33 6.99 -41.07 19.61
C GLU A 33 8.20 -41.90 20.07
N TYR A 34 9.19 -41.28 20.73
CA TYR A 34 9.71 -41.69 22.06
C TYR A 34 10.80 -40.74 22.60
N ASN A 35 10.47 -40.15 23.76
CA ASN A 35 11.27 -39.76 24.95
C ASN A 35 12.76 -39.37 24.88
N GLY A 36 13.03 -38.12 25.27
CA GLY A 36 13.71 -37.75 26.53
C GLY A 36 15.25 -37.86 26.61
N LEU A 37 15.92 -36.72 26.83
CA LEU A 37 16.91 -36.47 27.91
C LEU A 37 17.46 -35.04 27.87
N SER A 38 17.58 -34.44 29.05
CA SER A 38 18.13 -33.11 29.36
C SER A 38 19.65 -33.03 29.24
N SER A 39 20.19 -31.85 28.88
CA SER A 39 21.28 -31.14 29.60
C SER A 39 21.90 -30.02 28.76
N SER A 40 22.04 -28.86 29.39
CA SER A 40 22.85 -27.69 29.04
C SER A 40 24.33 -27.97 28.74
N HIS A 41 24.96 -27.17 27.86
CA HIS A 41 26.16 -26.37 28.18
C HIS A 41 26.62 -25.47 27.00
N LEU A 42 27.09 -24.28 27.37
CA LEU A 42 27.66 -23.22 26.52
C LEU A 42 28.93 -23.65 25.76
N SER A 43 29.18 -23.09 24.56
CA SER A 43 30.36 -22.23 24.26
C SER A 43 30.48 -21.85 22.77
N ASN A 44 30.85 -20.59 22.52
CA ASN A 44 31.37 -19.98 21.28
C ASN A 44 32.89 -19.69 21.54
N PRO A 45 33.75 -19.13 20.65
CA PRO A 45 33.78 -18.92 19.18
C PRO A 45 35.18 -19.22 18.51
N ASN A 46 35.32 -18.91 17.20
CA ASN A 46 36.57 -18.68 16.40
C ASN A 46 37.45 -19.91 16.10
N SER A 47 37.97 -20.20 14.89
CA SER A 47 38.50 -19.38 13.79
C SER A 47 38.83 -20.30 12.56
N PRO A 48 39.35 -19.78 11.41
CA PRO A 48 39.06 -20.27 10.06
C PRO A 48 40.06 -21.31 9.52
N ALA A 49 39.64 -22.10 8.52
CA ALA A 49 40.54 -22.89 7.69
C ALA A 49 40.20 -22.75 6.20
N THR A 50 41.10 -22.08 5.49
CA THR A 50 41.28 -22.10 4.04
C THR A 50 41.60 -23.50 3.53
N SER A 51 40.98 -23.90 2.42
CA SER A 51 41.52 -24.94 1.53
C SER A 51 40.97 -24.74 0.12
N ARG A 52 41.86 -24.37 -0.80
CA ARG A 52 41.68 -24.43 -2.26
C ARG A 52 41.85 -25.87 -2.71
N TYR A 53 40.95 -26.35 -3.57
CA TYR A 53 41.27 -27.37 -4.59
C TYR A 53 40.58 -27.00 -5.90
N GLN A 54 41.39 -26.61 -6.90
CA GLN A 54 41.18 -26.84 -8.34
C GLN A 54 41.43 -28.35 -8.58
N ASP A 55 40.97 -29.07 -9.61
CA ASP A 55 40.41 -28.78 -10.93
C ASP A 55 39.83 -30.11 -11.48
N GLY A 56 38.98 -30.05 -12.51
CA GLY A 56 39.03 -31.07 -13.58
C GLY A 56 37.77 -31.89 -13.95
N ALA A 57 37.18 -31.49 -15.10
CA ALA A 57 36.68 -32.34 -16.20
C ALA A 57 35.21 -32.86 -16.22
N THR A 58 34.36 -32.06 -16.89
CA THR A 58 33.51 -32.37 -18.07
C THR A 58 32.68 -33.67 -18.16
N VAL A 59 31.35 -33.52 -18.34
CA VAL A 59 30.57 -34.10 -19.45
C VAL A 59 29.46 -33.13 -19.89
N SER A 60 29.43 -32.86 -21.19
CA SER A 60 28.48 -32.01 -21.91
C SER A 60 27.08 -32.61 -22.04
N ARG A 61 26.07 -31.75 -22.25
CA ARG A 61 25.09 -31.77 -23.38
C ARG A 61 23.72 -31.22 -22.95
N VAL A 62 23.30 -30.06 -23.46
CA VAL A 62 21.91 -29.85 -23.90
C VAL A 62 21.90 -28.94 -25.13
N SER A 63 21.11 -29.38 -26.09
CA SER A 63 20.96 -28.95 -27.47
C SER A 63 20.17 -27.65 -27.62
N HIS A 64 20.59 -26.82 -28.58
CA HIS A 64 19.75 -25.84 -29.27
C HIS A 64 18.52 -26.50 -29.91
N LEU A 65 17.34 -25.92 -29.69
CA LEU A 65 16.20 -26.00 -30.60
C LEU A 65 15.49 -24.63 -30.60
N ASP A 66 15.66 -23.93 -31.72
CA ASP A 66 14.82 -22.80 -32.13
C ASP A 66 13.45 -23.34 -32.61
N ASP A 67 12.34 -22.79 -32.11
CA ASP A 67 11.02 -22.87 -32.76
C ASP A 67 10.42 -21.45 -32.87
N PRO A 68 10.15 -20.94 -34.09
CA PRO A 68 9.79 -19.54 -34.32
C PRO A 68 8.26 -19.38 -34.41
N ARG A 69 7.56 -19.15 -33.30
CA ARG A 69 6.13 -18.80 -33.35
C ARG A 69 5.70 -17.86 -32.22
N PHE A 70 6.07 -16.59 -32.29
CA PHE A 70 5.25 -15.48 -31.76
C PHE A 70 5.49 -14.19 -32.55
N PRO A 71 4.43 -13.48 -32.98
CA PRO A 71 4.54 -12.29 -33.82
C PRO A 71 5.05 -11.08 -33.02
N SER A 72 5.93 -10.31 -33.68
CA SER A 72 6.49 -9.05 -33.20
C SER A 72 5.39 -8.04 -32.88
N HIS A 73 5.29 -7.62 -31.61
CA HIS A 73 4.41 -6.53 -31.20
C HIS A 73 5.06 -5.18 -31.53
N THR A 74 4.53 -4.59 -32.60
CA THR A 74 4.11 -3.18 -32.74
C THR A 74 4.96 -2.12 -32.02
N MET A 75 5.76 -1.39 -32.79
CA MET A 75 6.29 -0.07 -32.42
C MET A 75 5.14 0.86 -32.03
N PHE A 76 5.20 1.41 -30.81
CA PHE A 76 4.41 2.59 -30.46
C PHE A 76 4.98 3.81 -31.21
N PRO A 77 4.15 4.67 -31.82
CA PRO A 77 4.63 5.83 -32.55
C PRO A 77 5.28 6.83 -31.58
N SER A 78 6.50 7.28 -31.91
CA SER A 78 7.11 8.45 -31.30
C SER A 78 6.17 9.64 -31.39
N THR A 79 5.70 10.13 -30.24
CA THR A 79 4.96 11.37 -30.16
C THR A 79 5.89 12.54 -30.46
N ALA A 80 5.54 13.29 -31.49
CA ALA A 80 6.23 14.50 -31.91
C ALA A 80 6.28 15.52 -30.77
N VAL A 81 7.47 16.08 -30.55
CA VAL A 81 7.71 17.20 -29.63
C VAL A 81 7.06 18.45 -30.24
N PHE A 82 5.88 18.83 -29.72
CA PHE A 82 5.28 20.12 -30.04
C PHE A 82 5.91 21.20 -29.16
N ASN A 83 6.85 21.95 -29.73
CA ASN A 83 7.31 23.22 -29.15
C ASN A 83 6.15 24.23 -29.16
N THR A 84 5.40 24.28 -28.07
CA THR A 84 4.38 25.32 -27.88
C THR A 84 5.01 26.45 -27.07
N THR A 85 5.36 27.54 -27.76
CA THR A 85 5.73 28.81 -27.12
C THR A 85 4.48 29.38 -26.48
N VAL A 86 4.30 29.18 -25.17
CA VAL A 86 3.18 29.77 -24.43
C VAL A 86 3.48 31.26 -24.24
N ARG A 87 2.76 32.09 -25.00
CA ARG A 87 2.62 33.52 -24.76
C ARG A 87 1.88 33.72 -23.44
N SER A 88 2.50 34.40 -22.48
CA SER A 88 1.88 34.80 -21.22
C SER A 88 0.76 35.82 -21.48
N SER A 89 -0.50 35.39 -21.43
CA SER A 89 -1.64 36.28 -21.20
C SER A 89 -1.87 36.36 -19.70
N SER A 90 -1.47 37.47 -19.09
CA SER A 90 -1.77 37.82 -17.71
C SER A 90 -3.27 38.13 -17.58
N GLU A 91 -4.05 37.19 -17.08
CA GLU A 91 -5.32 37.51 -16.45
C GLU A 91 -5.09 37.70 -14.94
N PRO A 92 -5.68 38.73 -14.31
CA PRO A 92 -5.53 38.94 -12.87
C PRO A 92 -6.45 37.95 -12.15
N SER A 93 -5.88 36.88 -11.61
CA SER A 93 -6.55 36.07 -10.60
C SER A 93 -6.75 36.92 -9.35
N PHE A 94 -8.00 37.30 -9.07
CA PHE A 94 -8.41 37.78 -7.75
C PHE A 94 -8.43 36.59 -6.78
N GLY A 95 -7.26 36.03 -6.49
CA GLY A 95 -7.05 35.12 -5.37
C GLY A 95 -6.61 35.95 -4.18
N LEU A 96 -7.34 35.86 -3.06
CA LEU A 96 -6.75 36.25 -1.77
C LEU A 96 -5.54 35.34 -1.57
N ASP A 97 -4.36 35.89 -1.79
CA ASP A 97 -3.10 35.23 -1.51
C ASP A 97 -2.97 35.11 0.01
N VAL A 98 -3.40 33.97 0.56
CA VAL A 98 -3.36 33.68 1.98
C VAL A 98 -1.92 33.32 2.34
N MET A 99 -1.11 34.34 2.57
CA MET A 99 0.26 34.19 3.04
C MET A 99 0.27 33.73 4.49
N TRP A 100 0.72 32.50 4.73
CA TRP A 100 0.94 31.96 6.07
C TRP A 100 2.39 32.19 6.50
N PRO A 101 2.69 33.15 7.40
CA PRO A 101 4.07 33.44 7.81
C PRO A 101 4.77 32.27 8.54
N ASN A 102 4.00 31.28 9.01
CA ASN A 102 4.50 30.09 9.73
C ASN A 102 4.22 28.80 8.95
N TRP A 103 4.38 28.81 7.62
CA TRP A 103 4.22 27.60 6.81
C TRP A 103 5.23 26.51 7.24
N PRO A 104 4.83 25.23 7.34
CA PRO A 104 5.74 24.19 7.81
C PRO A 104 6.95 24.05 6.89
N PRO A 105 8.17 23.86 7.45
CA PRO A 105 9.38 23.74 6.65
C PRO A 105 9.30 22.50 5.75
N ASN A 106 9.92 22.57 4.58
CA ASN A 106 10.01 21.49 3.58
C ASN A 106 8.68 21.06 2.93
N LEU A 107 7.54 21.65 3.32
CA LEU A 107 6.33 21.53 2.53
C LEU A 107 6.41 22.44 1.30
N PRO A 108 5.80 22.03 0.17
CA PRO A 108 5.66 22.90 -0.99
C PRO A 108 4.84 24.16 -0.66
N GLU A 109 4.93 25.17 -1.52
CA GLU A 109 4.07 26.35 -1.43
C GLU A 109 2.58 25.97 -1.36
N PRO A 110 1.73 26.74 -0.65
CA PRO A 110 0.33 26.39 -0.39
C PRO A 110 -0.47 25.99 -1.63
N GLU A 111 -0.26 26.68 -2.76
CA GLU A 111 -0.94 26.38 -4.03
C GLU A 111 -0.55 25.00 -4.58
N LEU A 112 0.76 24.69 -4.58
CA LEU A 112 1.27 23.40 -5.04
C LEU A 112 0.83 22.27 -4.10
N LEU A 113 0.86 22.49 -2.78
CA LEU A 113 0.36 21.51 -1.81
C LEU A 113 -1.13 21.22 -2.06
N ARG A 114 -1.95 22.26 -2.23
CA ARG A 114 -3.38 22.10 -2.48
C ARG A 114 -3.64 21.32 -3.78
N HIS A 115 -2.95 21.66 -4.86
CA HIS A 115 -3.03 20.93 -6.12
C HIS A 115 -2.67 19.44 -5.95
N LEU A 116 -1.58 19.15 -5.25
CA LEU A 116 -1.13 17.77 -4.99
C LEU A 116 -2.16 16.96 -4.17
N VAL A 117 -2.81 17.60 -3.19
CA VAL A 117 -3.90 16.98 -2.44
C VAL A 117 -5.12 16.72 -3.33
N GLU A 118 -5.50 17.69 -4.17
CA GLU A 118 -6.65 17.55 -5.07
C GLU A 118 -6.43 16.40 -6.07
N VAL A 119 -5.26 16.32 -6.72
CA VAL A 119 -4.95 15.21 -7.64
C VAL A 119 -4.85 13.87 -6.90
N PHE A 120 -4.41 13.83 -5.65
CA PHE A 120 -4.43 12.61 -4.84
C PHE A 120 -5.87 12.10 -4.63
N PHE A 121 -6.81 12.97 -4.25
CA PHE A 121 -8.21 12.57 -4.08
C PHE A 121 -8.92 12.20 -5.38
N VAL A 122 -8.50 12.80 -6.50
CA VAL A 122 -9.09 12.53 -7.81
C VAL A 122 -8.58 11.22 -8.42
N PHE A 123 -7.27 10.95 -8.33
CA PHE A 123 -6.64 9.87 -9.10
C PHE A 123 -6.22 8.65 -8.28
N HIS A 124 -6.04 8.78 -6.96
CA HIS A 124 -5.62 7.64 -6.14
C HIS A 124 -6.84 6.82 -5.68
N PRO A 125 -6.98 5.53 -6.05
CA PRO A 125 -8.22 4.75 -5.85
C PRO A 125 -8.72 4.69 -4.39
N HIS A 126 -7.80 4.67 -3.43
CA HIS A 126 -8.12 4.51 -2.01
C HIS A 126 -8.06 5.81 -1.20
N ALA A 127 -7.86 6.97 -1.84
CA ALA A 127 -7.76 8.25 -1.13
C ALA A 127 -9.04 8.56 -0.33
N ASN A 128 -10.20 8.41 -0.97
CA ASN A 128 -11.52 8.61 -0.34
C ASN A 128 -11.93 7.47 0.61
N ARG A 129 -11.11 6.43 0.78
CA ARG A 129 -11.31 5.41 1.81
C ARG A 129 -10.43 5.66 3.03
N LEU A 130 -9.17 6.03 2.78
CA LEU A 130 -8.22 6.39 3.82
C LEU A 130 -8.61 7.69 4.52
N PHE A 131 -9.14 8.66 3.79
CA PHE A 131 -9.60 9.95 4.29
C PHE A 131 -11.02 10.24 3.87
N HIS A 132 -11.76 10.94 4.74
CA HIS A 132 -13.00 11.59 4.34
C HIS A 132 -12.69 12.90 3.59
N GLY A 133 -12.77 12.88 2.26
CA GLY A 133 -12.30 13.96 1.39
C GLY A 133 -12.84 15.34 1.73
N ALA A 134 -14.15 15.47 1.96
CA ALA A 134 -14.77 16.75 2.32
C ALA A 134 -14.23 17.31 3.65
N SER A 135 -14.07 16.46 4.67
CA SER A 135 -13.50 16.88 5.96
C SER A 135 -12.02 17.24 5.83
N PHE A 136 -11.26 16.48 5.05
CA PHE A 136 -9.83 16.72 4.83
C PHE A 136 -9.59 18.06 4.13
N MET A 137 -10.34 18.37 3.07
CA MET A 137 -10.21 19.65 2.36
C MET A 137 -10.63 20.83 3.24
N SER A 138 -11.63 20.64 4.12
CA SER A 138 -12.01 21.63 5.11
C SER A 138 -10.88 21.90 6.12
N THR A 139 -10.19 20.87 6.59
CA THR A 139 -9.09 21.04 7.55
C THR A 139 -7.81 21.56 6.92
N LEU A 140 -7.54 21.25 5.65
CA LEU A 140 -6.42 21.80 4.89
C LEU A 140 -6.53 23.32 4.68
N SER A 141 -7.75 23.86 4.71
CA SER A 141 -8.00 25.31 4.59
C SER A 141 -7.77 26.08 5.90
N LEU A 142 -7.41 25.38 6.98
CA LEU A 142 -7.10 25.99 8.28
C LEU A 142 -5.64 26.46 8.32
N PRO A 143 -5.28 27.39 9.23
CA PRO A 143 -3.87 27.77 9.45
C PRO A 143 -3.01 26.56 9.84
N PRO A 144 -1.72 26.50 9.44
CA PRO A 144 -0.83 25.38 9.78
C PRO A 144 -0.67 25.10 11.28
N ASN A 145 -0.83 26.11 12.14
CA ASN A 145 -0.74 25.97 13.59
C ASN A 145 -2.04 25.45 14.23
N HIS A 146 -3.10 25.24 13.45
CA HIS A 146 -4.38 24.80 13.97
C HIS A 146 -4.33 23.29 14.29
N PRO A 147 -4.82 22.81 15.45
CA PRO A 147 -4.73 21.40 15.87
C PRO A 147 -5.51 20.40 14.98
N LYS A 148 -6.28 20.89 14.02
CA LYS A 148 -6.98 20.06 13.02
C LYS A 148 -6.32 20.09 11.65
N PHE A 149 -5.33 20.95 11.43
CA PHE A 149 -4.57 20.97 10.20
C PHE A 149 -3.93 19.59 10.00
N PRO A 150 -3.95 19.01 8.78
CA PRO A 150 -3.39 17.68 8.56
C PRO A 150 -1.92 17.62 8.99
N SER A 151 -1.52 16.51 9.60
CA SER A 151 -0.18 16.42 10.17
C SER A 151 0.89 16.40 9.07
N PRO A 152 2.11 16.90 9.35
CA PRO A 152 3.22 16.88 8.40
C PRO A 152 3.47 15.54 7.70
N PRO A 153 3.48 14.37 8.39
CA PRO A 153 3.74 13.11 7.69
C PRO A 153 2.69 12.77 6.64
N VAL A 154 1.42 13.09 6.89
CA VAL A 154 0.35 12.89 5.90
C VAL A 154 0.54 13.80 4.70
N LEU A 155 0.80 15.08 4.92
CA LEU A 155 0.98 16.05 3.83
C LEU A 155 2.18 15.71 2.95
N HIS A 156 3.31 15.37 3.56
CA HIS A 156 4.51 14.93 2.82
C HIS A 156 4.24 13.63 2.05
N ALA A 157 3.57 12.65 2.65
CA ALA A 157 3.25 11.39 1.96
C ALA A 157 2.30 11.61 0.78
N ILE A 158 1.28 12.47 0.93
CA ILE A 158 0.39 12.89 -0.16
C ILE A 158 1.18 13.62 -1.26
N CYS A 159 2.12 14.50 -0.91
CA CYS A 159 2.97 15.16 -1.91
C CYS A 159 3.80 14.15 -2.70
N ALA A 160 4.35 13.14 -2.03
CA ALA A 160 5.15 12.11 -2.66
C ALA A 160 4.33 11.30 -3.68
N ILE A 161 3.20 10.72 -3.28
CA ILE A 161 2.35 9.93 -4.19
C ILE A 161 1.63 10.81 -5.22
N GLY A 162 1.14 11.99 -4.81
CA GLY A 162 0.37 12.91 -5.64
C GLY A 162 1.18 13.45 -6.81
N SER A 163 2.50 13.56 -6.65
CA SER A 163 3.40 13.96 -7.73
C SER A 163 3.39 13.02 -8.94
N LEU A 164 2.99 11.75 -8.75
CA LEU A 164 2.85 10.78 -9.86
C LEU A 164 1.67 11.10 -10.79
N TYR A 165 0.68 11.86 -10.31
CA TYR A 165 -0.55 12.15 -11.05
C TYR A 165 -0.53 13.51 -11.75
N THR A 166 0.60 14.22 -11.73
CA THR A 166 0.71 15.58 -12.27
C THR A 166 2.04 15.83 -12.95
N ALA A 167 2.03 16.55 -14.07
CA ALA A 167 3.24 16.99 -14.76
C ALA A 167 3.88 18.26 -14.15
N VAL A 168 3.24 18.85 -13.14
CA VAL A 168 3.72 20.06 -12.45
C VAL A 168 5.02 19.80 -11.68
N VAL A 169 5.25 18.54 -11.28
CA VAL A 169 6.47 18.10 -10.60
C VAL A 169 7.30 17.26 -11.55
N THR A 170 8.62 17.49 -11.60
CA THR A 170 9.52 16.73 -12.45
C THR A 170 9.68 15.30 -11.95
N SER A 171 9.30 14.33 -12.79
CA SER A 171 9.59 12.92 -12.57
C SER A 171 11.07 12.61 -12.84
N PRO A 172 11.67 11.65 -12.11
CA PRO A 172 13.01 11.21 -12.42
C PRO A 172 13.11 10.52 -13.79
N PRO A 173 14.31 10.52 -14.42
CA PRO A 173 14.53 9.76 -15.65
C PRO A 173 14.26 8.27 -15.40
N LEU A 174 13.76 7.59 -16.44
CA LEU A 174 13.51 6.16 -16.40
C LEU A 174 14.82 5.38 -16.19
N PRO A 175 14.80 4.26 -15.43
CA PRO A 175 15.97 3.41 -15.28
C PRO A 175 16.44 2.84 -16.62
N ASP A 176 17.76 2.78 -16.83
CA ASP A 176 18.33 2.04 -17.94
C ASP A 176 18.44 0.55 -17.58
N PHE A 177 17.51 -0.26 -18.10
CA PHE A 177 17.47 -1.71 -17.87
C PHE A 177 18.66 -2.47 -18.48
N ARG A 178 19.52 -1.81 -19.28
CA ARG A 178 20.78 -2.41 -19.75
C ARG A 178 21.85 -2.41 -18.66
N GLU A 179 21.77 -1.46 -17.73
CA GLU A 179 22.74 -1.29 -16.64
C GLU A 179 22.26 -1.91 -15.33
N SER A 180 20.94 -1.92 -15.11
CA SER A 180 20.32 -2.54 -13.94
C SER A 180 19.30 -3.58 -14.33
N PRO A 181 19.55 -4.87 -14.00
CA PRO A 181 18.64 -5.92 -14.36
C PRO A 181 17.36 -5.81 -13.50
N PRO A 182 16.19 -6.24 -14.03
CA PRO A 182 14.89 -6.03 -13.36
C PRO A 182 14.74 -6.68 -11.98
N ASP A 183 15.58 -7.66 -11.67
CA ASP A 183 15.63 -8.40 -10.41
C ASP A 183 16.51 -7.73 -9.32
N GLU A 184 17.23 -6.64 -9.65
CA GLU A 184 18.03 -5.89 -8.69
C GLU A 184 17.12 -5.11 -7.72
N ILE A 185 17.00 -5.62 -6.49
CA ILE A 185 16.18 -4.97 -5.44
C ILE A 185 16.93 -3.89 -4.66
N PHE A 186 18.27 -3.76 -4.81
CA PHE A 186 19.10 -2.79 -4.08
C PHE A 186 19.67 -1.69 -4.99
N LEU A 187 18.78 -0.85 -5.50
CA LEU A 187 19.10 0.24 -6.44
C LEU A 187 20.02 1.34 -5.86
N GLN A 188 20.21 1.40 -4.54
CA GLN A 188 21.02 2.45 -3.89
C GLN A 188 22.47 2.48 -4.37
N ARG A 189 23.07 1.33 -4.68
CA ARG A 189 24.46 1.27 -5.17
C ARG A 189 24.60 1.97 -6.52
N GLN A 190 23.63 1.80 -7.41
CA GLN A 190 23.61 2.47 -8.70
C GLN A 190 23.41 3.97 -8.54
N ARG A 191 22.44 4.39 -7.73
CA ARG A 191 22.19 5.82 -7.47
C ARG A 191 23.42 6.58 -7.00
N ILE A 192 24.23 5.95 -6.14
CA ILE A 192 25.50 6.52 -5.66
C ILE A 192 26.50 6.67 -6.82
N LYS A 193 26.61 5.67 -7.71
CA LYS A 193 27.47 5.74 -8.90
C LYS A 193 27.05 6.86 -9.86
N GLU A 194 25.74 7.01 -10.05
CA GLU A 194 25.14 8.02 -10.92
C GLU A 194 25.13 9.43 -10.30
N GLN A 195 25.49 9.56 -9.01
CA GLN A 195 25.36 10.80 -8.24
C GLN A 195 23.94 11.40 -8.34
N ARG A 196 22.94 10.53 -8.40
CA ARG A 196 21.55 10.91 -8.64
C ARG A 196 21.01 11.66 -7.42
N ILE A 197 20.53 12.89 -7.65
CA ILE A 197 19.85 13.71 -6.65
C ILE A 197 18.44 13.17 -6.42
N ASP A 198 17.97 13.22 -5.19
CA ASP A 198 16.60 12.86 -4.85
C ASP A 198 15.62 13.80 -5.56
N SER A 199 14.68 13.21 -6.28
CA SER A 199 13.55 13.92 -6.87
C SER A 199 12.65 14.53 -5.78
N PHE A 200 11.77 15.45 -6.17
CA PHE A 200 10.77 16.02 -5.26
C PHE A 200 10.00 14.93 -4.50
N ALA A 201 9.52 13.90 -5.21
CA ALA A 201 8.73 12.83 -4.61
C ALA A 201 9.52 12.05 -3.54
N GLU A 202 10.80 11.80 -3.81
CA GLU A 202 11.70 11.11 -2.87
C GLU A 202 12.03 11.97 -1.65
N GLN A 203 12.23 13.28 -1.84
CA GLN A 203 12.42 14.22 -0.74
C GLN A 203 11.18 14.29 0.15
N GLN A 204 9.99 14.38 -0.44
CA GLN A 204 8.73 14.38 0.29
C GLN A 204 8.50 13.04 1.02
N ALA A 205 8.80 11.90 0.41
CA ALA A 205 8.73 10.60 1.08
C ALA A 205 9.70 10.50 2.27
N LYS A 206 10.90 11.06 2.14
CA LYS A 206 11.89 11.12 3.24
C LYS A 206 11.38 11.98 4.40
N HIS A 207 10.85 13.17 4.12
CA HIS A 207 10.28 14.03 5.16
C HIS A 207 9.04 13.43 5.80
N ALA A 208 8.20 12.73 5.05
CA ALA A 208 7.06 11.99 5.59
C ALA A 208 7.52 10.96 6.64
N ARG A 209 8.58 10.21 6.32
CA ARG A 209 9.17 9.24 7.26
C ARG A 209 9.76 9.92 8.50
N GLU A 210 10.58 10.96 8.32
CA GLU A 210 11.24 11.67 9.42
C GLU A 210 10.21 12.28 10.40
N THR A 211 9.17 12.91 9.86
CA THR A 211 8.09 13.50 10.66
C THR A 211 7.19 12.43 11.30
N ALA A 212 6.93 11.31 10.61
CA ALA A 212 6.21 10.17 11.19
C ALA A 212 6.98 9.55 12.37
N ASP A 213 8.28 9.31 12.22
CA ASP A 213 9.15 8.77 13.27
C ASP A 213 9.20 9.72 14.48
N HIS A 214 9.24 11.03 14.25
CA HIS A 214 9.18 12.04 15.30
C HIS A 214 7.87 11.99 16.08
N LEU A 215 6.72 12.04 15.40
CA LEU A 215 5.40 12.01 16.05
C LEU A 215 5.14 10.67 16.76
N ASN A 216 5.57 9.54 16.17
CA ASN A 216 5.53 8.24 16.83
C ASN A 216 6.33 8.24 18.15
N SER A 217 7.50 8.87 18.17
CA SER A 217 8.34 8.97 19.37
C SER A 217 7.70 9.83 20.46
N LEU A 218 6.90 10.83 20.08
CA LEU A 218 6.15 11.69 21.01
C LEU A 218 4.81 11.09 21.45
N GLY A 219 4.27 10.12 20.70
CA GLY A 219 2.92 9.59 20.93
C GLY A 219 1.82 10.51 20.40
N GLU A 220 2.14 11.39 19.43
CA GLU A 220 1.23 12.42 18.91
C GLU A 220 0.70 12.03 17.52
N ASP A 221 -0.55 12.41 17.22
CA ASP A 221 -1.20 12.20 15.91
C ASP A 221 -1.06 10.78 15.34
N LEU A 222 -1.00 9.77 16.21
CA LEU A 222 -0.63 8.39 15.86
C LEU A 222 -1.50 7.77 14.77
N PHE A 223 -2.78 8.15 14.70
CA PHE A 223 -3.65 7.69 13.62
C PHE A 223 -3.26 8.30 12.26
N GLN A 224 -2.91 9.59 12.22
CA GLN A 224 -2.40 10.22 10.99
C GLN A 224 -1.01 9.66 10.62
N VAL A 225 -0.18 9.31 11.60
CA VAL A 225 1.09 8.59 11.34
C VAL A 225 0.83 7.23 10.69
N PHE A 226 -0.16 6.48 11.18
CA PHE A 226 -0.58 5.22 10.56
C PHE A 226 -1.07 5.43 9.11
N GLN A 227 -1.90 6.45 8.85
CA GLN A 227 -2.33 6.82 7.50
C GLN A 227 -1.15 7.18 6.58
N ALA A 228 -0.17 7.94 7.08
CA ALA A 228 1.02 8.30 6.31
C ALA A 228 1.88 7.08 5.93
N ASN A 229 2.02 6.10 6.83
CA ASN A 229 2.73 4.85 6.54
C ASN A 229 2.05 4.02 5.45
N ILE A 230 0.71 4.00 5.41
CA ILE A 230 -0.04 3.38 4.31
C ILE A 230 0.28 4.09 2.98
N ILE A 231 0.22 5.42 2.94
CA ILE A 231 0.53 6.18 1.71
C ILE A 231 1.98 5.96 1.26
N LEU A 232 2.93 5.91 2.20
CA LEU A 232 4.33 5.60 1.90
C LEU A 232 4.49 4.21 1.28
N SER A 233 3.74 3.21 1.73
CA SER A 233 3.75 1.88 1.12
C SER A 233 3.29 1.92 -0.35
N TRP A 234 2.25 2.69 -0.66
CA TRP A 234 1.80 2.92 -2.05
C TRP A 234 2.85 3.65 -2.89
N PHE A 235 3.54 4.62 -2.29
CA PHE A 235 4.63 5.32 -2.95
C PHE A 235 5.78 4.38 -3.30
N TYR A 236 6.23 3.56 -2.34
CA TYR A 236 7.30 2.60 -2.57
C TYR A 236 6.92 1.52 -3.58
N TRP A 237 5.65 1.09 -3.59
CA TRP A 237 5.12 0.18 -4.60
C TRP A 237 5.22 0.79 -6.00
N SER A 238 4.78 2.03 -6.16
CA SER A 238 4.81 2.75 -7.45
C SER A 238 6.22 2.96 -7.99
N HIS A 239 7.25 2.85 -7.14
CA HIS A 239 8.66 2.96 -7.49
C HIS A 239 9.41 1.62 -7.46
N SER A 240 8.69 0.49 -7.34
CA SER A 240 9.27 -0.86 -7.28
C SER A 240 10.35 -1.03 -6.19
N ARG A 241 10.22 -0.31 -5.07
CA ARG A 241 11.14 -0.40 -3.92
C ARG A 241 10.74 -1.55 -3.00
N TRP A 242 10.87 -2.79 -3.48
CA TRP A 242 10.30 -3.99 -2.85
C TRP A 242 10.70 -4.21 -1.39
N VAL A 243 11.94 -3.89 -1.02
CA VAL A 243 12.40 -3.98 0.38
C VAL A 243 11.69 -2.97 1.27
N ASP A 244 11.55 -1.72 0.82
CA ASP A 244 10.84 -0.69 1.57
C ASP A 244 9.35 -1.00 1.68
N VAL A 245 8.76 -1.53 0.60
CA VAL A 245 7.37 -1.98 0.59
C VAL A 245 7.12 -3.02 1.68
N PHE A 246 7.94 -4.08 1.74
CA PHE A 246 7.81 -5.11 2.78
C PHE A 246 7.97 -4.55 4.19
N LEU A 247 8.96 -3.68 4.40
CA LEU A 247 9.20 -3.10 5.72
C LEU A 247 8.06 -2.17 6.15
N PHE A 248 7.53 -1.35 5.25
CA PHE A 248 6.48 -0.38 5.57
C PHE A 248 5.08 -1.01 5.67
N SER A 249 4.75 -2.02 4.88
CA SER A 249 3.51 -2.78 5.06
C SER A 249 3.52 -3.50 6.41
N ALA A 250 4.65 -4.12 6.76
CA ALA A 250 4.84 -4.78 8.05
C ALA A 250 4.86 -3.80 9.23
N HIS A 251 5.43 -2.61 9.04
CA HIS A 251 5.39 -1.56 10.05
C HIS A 251 3.97 -1.07 10.30
N SER A 252 3.19 -0.85 9.23
CA SER A 252 1.78 -0.46 9.33
C SER A 252 0.98 -1.51 10.10
N MET A 253 1.07 -2.79 9.72
CA MET A 253 0.34 -3.86 10.41
C MET A 253 0.77 -4.04 11.88
N ARG A 254 2.04 -3.84 12.20
CA ARG A 254 2.47 -3.85 13.61
C ARG A 254 1.99 -2.63 14.40
N LEU A 255 1.86 -1.47 13.76
CA LEU A 255 1.28 -0.29 14.39
C LEU A 255 -0.23 -0.43 14.60
N SER A 256 -0.95 -1.15 13.73
CA SER A 256 -2.42 -1.26 13.86
C SER A 256 -2.85 -1.94 15.16
N VAL A 257 -2.04 -2.86 15.71
CA VAL A 257 -2.33 -3.61 16.94
C VAL A 257 -2.34 -2.74 18.20
N PRO A 258 -1.27 -2.01 18.58
CA PRO A 258 -1.31 -1.11 19.74
C PRO A 258 -2.29 0.06 19.56
N LEU A 259 -2.63 0.42 18.32
CA LEU A 259 -3.68 1.38 18.01
C LEU A 259 -5.11 0.79 18.11
N GLY A 260 -5.24 -0.51 18.40
CA GLY A 260 -6.51 -1.23 18.52
C GLY A 260 -7.34 -1.30 17.24
N LEU A 261 -6.71 -1.10 16.07
CA LEU A 261 -7.41 -1.00 14.79
C LEU A 261 -7.77 -2.38 14.20
N ASN A 262 -7.15 -3.46 14.67
CA ASN A 262 -7.45 -4.84 14.26
C ASN A 262 -8.65 -5.46 15.00
N MET A 263 -9.21 -4.75 15.99
CA MET A 263 -10.30 -5.25 16.84
C MET A 263 -11.48 -4.29 16.85
N CYS A 264 -12.67 -4.83 17.03
CA CYS A 264 -13.90 -4.08 17.26
C CYS A 264 -14.69 -4.74 18.41
N PRO A 265 -15.28 -3.97 19.34
CA PRO A 265 -16.20 -4.50 20.32
C PRO A 265 -17.32 -5.34 19.67
N PRO A 266 -17.77 -6.43 20.31
CA PRO A 266 -17.50 -6.82 21.69
C PRO A 266 -16.22 -7.67 21.88
N PHE A 267 -15.47 -7.96 20.83
CA PHE A 267 -14.26 -8.76 20.93
C PHE A 267 -13.17 -8.01 21.68
N HIS A 268 -12.57 -8.68 22.65
CA HIS A 268 -11.43 -8.16 23.41
C HIS A 268 -10.42 -9.29 23.60
N SER A 269 -9.15 -8.91 23.85
CA SER A 269 -8.13 -9.90 24.19
C SER A 269 -8.56 -10.71 25.42
N ILE A 270 -8.28 -12.01 25.38
CA ILE A 270 -8.42 -12.91 26.53
C ILE A 270 -7.38 -12.63 27.63
N SER A 271 -6.29 -11.94 27.28
CA SER A 271 -5.25 -11.59 28.23
C SER A 271 -5.70 -10.44 29.12
N ASN A 272 -5.63 -10.63 30.43
CA ASN A 272 -5.77 -9.52 31.38
C ASN A 272 -4.55 -8.61 31.26
N SER A 273 -4.74 -7.43 30.68
CA SER A 273 -3.71 -6.39 30.57
C SER A 273 -4.07 -5.22 31.48
N GLU A 274 -3.08 -4.69 32.21
CA GLU A 274 -3.24 -3.44 32.97
C GLU A 274 -3.37 -2.21 32.06
N ARG A 275 -2.92 -2.33 30.80
CA ARG A 275 -2.99 -1.25 29.81
C ARG A 275 -4.24 -1.38 28.93
N PRO A 276 -4.82 -0.25 28.50
CA PRO A 276 -5.93 -0.24 27.55
C PRO A 276 -5.58 -1.00 26.26
N ALA A 277 -6.58 -1.61 25.62
CA ALA A 277 -6.41 -2.34 24.37
C ALA A 277 -6.00 -1.45 23.18
N SER A 278 -6.16 -0.14 23.29
CA SER A 278 -5.79 0.86 22.29
C SER A 278 -5.10 2.04 22.96
N ILE A 279 -3.99 2.51 22.38
CA ILE A 279 -3.36 3.78 22.76
C ILE A 279 -4.08 5.00 22.14
N LEU A 280 -4.89 4.79 21.08
CA LEU A 280 -5.72 5.85 20.54
C LEU A 280 -6.89 6.14 21.49
N PRO A 281 -7.28 7.43 21.65
CA PRO A 281 -8.54 7.76 22.30
C PRO A 281 -9.73 7.25 21.47
N PRO A 282 -10.93 7.12 22.05
CA PRO A 282 -12.15 6.82 21.31
C PRO A 282 -12.33 7.76 20.11
N ALA A 283 -12.87 7.25 19.01
CA ALA A 283 -13.16 8.06 17.83
C ALA A 283 -14.14 9.19 18.18
N ARG A 284 -13.91 10.39 17.63
CA ARG A 284 -14.71 11.58 17.97
C ARG A 284 -16.09 11.57 17.32
N ASN A 285 -16.23 10.85 16.22
CA ASN A 285 -17.46 10.75 15.44
C ASN A 285 -17.43 9.49 14.56
N VAL A 286 -18.57 9.20 13.94
CA VAL A 286 -18.78 8.02 13.08
C VAL A 286 -17.86 8.00 11.86
N ILE A 287 -17.52 9.17 11.31
CA ILE A 287 -16.61 9.28 10.16
C ILE A 287 -15.20 8.87 10.58
N GLU A 288 -14.72 9.34 11.74
CA GLU A 288 -13.41 8.96 12.25
C GLU A 288 -13.33 7.48 12.62
N ASP A 289 -14.39 6.93 13.21
CA ASP A 289 -14.46 5.49 13.51
C ASP A 289 -14.34 4.65 12.23
N GLU A 290 -15.05 5.04 11.18
CA GLU A 290 -15.00 4.35 9.91
C GLU A 290 -13.69 4.60 9.14
N MET A 291 -13.10 5.79 9.24
CA MET A 291 -11.74 6.05 8.71
C MET A 291 -10.71 5.13 9.34
N ARG A 292 -10.78 4.91 10.66
CA ARG A 292 -9.90 3.98 11.38
C ARG A 292 -10.04 2.55 10.89
N ARG A 293 -11.28 2.12 10.64
CA ARG A 293 -11.61 0.79 10.10
C ARG A 293 -11.12 0.63 8.66
N ASN A 294 -11.39 1.59 7.80
CA ASN A 294 -10.91 1.60 6.41
C ASN A 294 -9.38 1.57 6.35
N ALA A 295 -8.71 2.37 7.20
CA ALA A 295 -7.25 2.40 7.24
C ALA A 295 -6.67 1.04 7.66
N PHE A 296 -7.29 0.33 8.62
CA PHE A 296 -6.90 -1.04 8.95
C PHE A 296 -7.01 -1.98 7.76
N TRP A 297 -8.16 -2.01 7.09
CA TRP A 297 -8.38 -2.89 5.93
C TRP A 297 -7.46 -2.56 4.76
N LEU A 298 -7.16 -1.28 4.54
CA LEU A 298 -6.17 -0.86 3.54
C LEU A 298 -4.77 -1.35 3.89
N ALA A 299 -4.33 -1.24 5.16
CA ALA A 299 -3.04 -1.75 5.59
C ALA A 299 -2.97 -3.28 5.48
N TYR A 300 -4.04 -3.97 5.89
CA TYR A 300 -4.18 -5.43 5.84
C TYR A 300 -4.09 -5.93 4.40
N ALA A 301 -4.97 -5.43 3.51
CA ALA A 301 -5.00 -5.79 2.10
C ALA A 301 -3.67 -5.48 1.41
N THR A 302 -3.05 -4.34 1.76
CA THR A 302 -1.71 -4.01 1.28
C THR A 302 -0.72 -5.09 1.73
N GLU A 303 -0.57 -5.41 3.01
CA GLU A 303 0.40 -6.43 3.44
C GLU A 303 0.16 -7.79 2.77
N ARG A 304 -1.10 -8.24 2.69
CA ARG A 304 -1.47 -9.53 2.10
C ARG A 304 -1.13 -9.60 0.61
N GLN A 305 -1.49 -8.58 -0.17
CA GLN A 305 -1.18 -8.51 -1.61
C GLN A 305 0.33 -8.66 -1.88
N HIS A 306 1.17 -8.09 -1.03
CA HIS A 306 2.62 -8.18 -1.19
C HIS A 306 3.18 -9.53 -0.72
N GLY A 307 2.65 -10.08 0.38
CA GLY A 307 3.08 -11.38 0.90
C GLY A 307 2.81 -12.54 -0.06
N CYS A 308 1.68 -12.50 -0.77
CA CYS A 308 1.27 -13.57 -1.71
C CYS A 308 2.31 -13.83 -2.82
N GLY A 309 3.10 -12.83 -3.23
CA GLY A 309 4.01 -12.92 -4.38
C GLY A 309 5.44 -13.35 -4.05
N ASN A 310 5.90 -13.23 -2.80
CA ASN A 310 7.32 -13.39 -2.44
C ASN A 310 7.58 -14.42 -1.34
N GLY A 311 6.54 -14.90 -0.64
CA GLY A 311 6.67 -15.90 0.42
C GLY A 311 7.34 -15.37 1.71
N TRP A 312 7.44 -14.06 1.88
CA TRP A 312 7.94 -13.45 3.10
C TRP A 312 6.88 -13.47 4.20
N ALA A 313 7.33 -13.58 5.46
CA ALA A 313 6.43 -13.67 6.61
C ALA A 313 5.63 -12.38 6.81
N LEU A 314 4.34 -12.53 7.10
CA LEU A 314 3.41 -11.44 7.38
C LEU A 314 3.39 -11.10 8.89
N SER A 315 2.88 -9.92 9.24
CA SER A 315 3.03 -9.38 10.60
C SER A 315 1.92 -9.73 11.57
N LEU A 316 0.69 -9.90 11.07
CA LEU A 316 -0.50 -10.17 11.88
C LEU A 316 -1.12 -11.49 11.41
N ASP A 317 -1.53 -12.35 12.34
CA ASP A 317 -2.29 -13.57 12.01
C ASP A 317 -3.75 -13.19 11.75
N ASP A 318 -4.40 -13.87 10.81
CA ASP A 318 -5.81 -13.62 10.49
C ASP A 318 -6.73 -13.98 11.67
N GLN A 319 -6.30 -14.89 12.55
CA GLN A 319 -6.99 -15.20 13.81
C GLN A 319 -6.98 -14.03 14.80
N ASP A 320 -6.04 -13.09 14.66
CA ASP A 320 -5.95 -11.90 15.51
C ASP A 320 -6.78 -10.72 14.95
N VAL A 321 -7.52 -10.94 13.86
CA VAL A 321 -8.40 -9.92 13.25
C VAL A 321 -9.84 -10.12 13.72
N SER A 322 -10.28 -9.24 14.61
CA SER A 322 -11.65 -9.21 15.14
C SER A 322 -12.38 -7.93 14.72
N GLN A 323 -12.27 -7.59 13.44
CA GLN A 323 -12.74 -6.32 12.87
C GLN A 323 -13.99 -6.52 12.00
N LEU A 324 -14.90 -5.54 11.99
CA LEU A 324 -15.99 -5.47 11.01
C LEU A 324 -15.43 -5.06 9.65
N LEU A 325 -15.99 -5.60 8.58
CA LEU A 325 -15.71 -5.10 7.23
C LEU A 325 -16.20 -3.65 7.07
N PRO A 326 -15.58 -2.87 6.16
CA PRO A 326 -15.97 -1.48 5.90
C PRO A 326 -17.45 -1.30 5.56
N VAL A 327 -17.97 -0.07 5.73
CA VAL A 327 -19.26 0.31 5.15
C VAL A 327 -19.11 0.69 3.68
N ARG A 328 -20.25 0.74 2.97
CA ARG A 328 -20.28 1.18 1.57
C ARG A 328 -19.80 2.63 1.44
N GLY A 329 -19.21 2.97 0.30
CA GLY A 329 -18.60 4.27 0.06
C GLY A 329 -19.58 5.42 0.19
N ASP A 330 -20.80 5.24 -0.33
CA ASP A 330 -21.89 6.21 -0.18
C ASP A 330 -22.25 6.43 1.30
N GLN A 331 -22.27 5.38 2.11
CA GLN A 331 -22.53 5.49 3.55
C GLN A 331 -21.41 6.22 4.28
N PHE A 332 -20.15 5.91 3.93
CA PHE A 332 -18.98 6.58 4.50
C PHE A 332 -18.96 8.08 4.18
N GLU A 333 -19.18 8.46 2.91
CA GLU A 333 -19.20 9.85 2.45
C GLU A 333 -20.31 10.69 3.11
N HIS A 334 -21.45 10.09 3.40
CA HIS A 334 -22.56 10.77 4.08
C HIS A 334 -22.47 10.71 5.61
N GLY A 335 -21.46 10.01 6.17
CA GLY A 335 -21.31 9.82 7.61
C GLY A 335 -22.47 9.03 8.23
N ILE A 336 -23.00 8.02 7.52
CA ILE A 336 -24.10 7.19 7.98
C ILE A 336 -23.59 6.17 9.00
N LEU A 337 -24.20 6.14 10.19
CA LEU A 337 -23.95 5.11 11.18
C LEU A 337 -24.67 3.82 10.80
N VAL A 338 -23.91 2.78 10.44
CA VAL A 338 -24.43 1.43 10.17
C VAL A 338 -24.15 0.54 11.38
N THR A 339 -25.18 -0.16 11.85
CA THR A 339 -25.07 -1.02 13.04
C THR A 339 -24.29 -2.30 12.73
N PRO A 340 -23.63 -2.94 13.71
CA PRO A 340 -22.91 -4.20 13.48
C PRO A 340 -23.77 -5.35 12.94
N GLN A 341 -25.10 -5.32 13.14
CA GLN A 341 -26.03 -6.32 12.62
C GLN A 341 -26.21 -6.21 11.10
N ASP A 342 -26.05 -5.00 10.56
CA ASP A 342 -26.16 -4.70 9.14
C ASP A 342 -24.78 -4.69 8.45
N ARG A 343 -23.79 -5.36 9.05
CA ARG A 343 -22.41 -5.45 8.56
C ARG A 343 -21.90 -6.88 8.67
N GLN A 344 -20.96 -7.23 7.80
CA GLN A 344 -20.22 -8.48 7.88
C GLN A 344 -18.99 -8.35 8.78
N TRP A 345 -18.70 -9.42 9.52
CA TRP A 345 -17.46 -9.59 10.27
C TRP A 345 -16.43 -10.33 9.44
N ALA A 346 -15.13 -10.07 9.70
CA ALA A 346 -14.01 -10.79 9.09
C ALA A 346 -14.10 -12.33 9.22
N HIS A 347 -14.72 -12.83 10.28
CA HIS A 347 -14.88 -14.26 10.55
C HIS A 347 -16.29 -14.79 10.21
N THR A 348 -17.09 -14.03 9.46
CA THR A 348 -18.40 -14.49 8.99
C THR A 348 -18.20 -15.73 8.13
N ARG A 349 -19.01 -16.77 8.37
CA ARG A 349 -18.94 -17.99 7.57
C ARG A 349 -19.25 -17.65 6.11
N ASP A 350 -18.50 -18.28 5.19
CA ASP A 350 -18.68 -18.12 3.75
C ASP A 350 -18.49 -16.66 3.29
N LEU A 351 -17.66 -15.87 4.00
CA LEU A 351 -17.38 -14.45 3.70
C LEU A 351 -17.00 -14.23 2.22
N LEU A 352 -16.12 -15.08 1.69
CA LEU A 352 -15.63 -15.00 0.31
C LEU A 352 -16.62 -15.51 -0.74
N LEU A 353 -17.76 -16.05 -0.31
CA LEU A 353 -18.74 -16.70 -1.18
C LEU A 353 -20.10 -16.00 -1.15
N VAL A 354 -20.38 -15.21 -0.11
CA VAL A 354 -21.67 -14.58 0.12
C VAL A 354 -21.47 -13.09 0.36
N HIS A 355 -21.88 -12.29 -0.61
CA HIS A 355 -21.74 -10.83 -0.60
C HIS A 355 -23.13 -10.18 -0.61
N PRO A 356 -23.69 -9.77 0.54
CA PRO A 356 -24.99 -9.13 0.60
C PRO A 356 -24.99 -7.78 -0.13
N GLU A 357 -25.78 -7.65 -1.20
CA GLU A 357 -25.80 -6.46 -2.09
C GLU A 357 -25.98 -5.12 -1.35
N LYS A 358 -26.66 -5.13 -0.20
CA LYS A 358 -26.92 -3.92 0.61
C LYS A 358 -25.76 -3.54 1.54
N GLN A 359 -24.82 -4.45 1.73
CA GLN A 359 -23.70 -4.30 2.66
C GLN A 359 -22.37 -4.19 1.95
N THR A 360 -22.25 -4.61 0.69
CA THR A 360 -20.99 -4.65 -0.06
C THR A 360 -20.88 -3.57 -1.14
N ASP A 361 -19.65 -3.24 -1.48
CA ASP A 361 -19.25 -2.49 -2.65
C ASP A 361 -17.87 -2.97 -3.12
N SER A 362 -17.31 -2.35 -4.18
CA SER A 362 -16.03 -2.78 -4.73
C SER A 362 -14.86 -2.75 -3.73
N PHE A 363 -14.89 -1.84 -2.75
CA PHE A 363 -13.83 -1.75 -1.74
C PHE A 363 -13.93 -2.89 -0.73
N ILE A 364 -15.15 -3.22 -0.30
CA ILE A 364 -15.41 -4.31 0.63
C ILE A 364 -15.01 -5.64 -0.01
N LEU A 365 -15.43 -5.89 -1.26
CA LEU A 365 -15.05 -7.09 -2.01
C LEU A 365 -13.52 -7.22 -2.14
N SER A 366 -12.83 -6.12 -2.46
CA SER A 366 -11.36 -6.14 -2.52
C SER A 366 -10.68 -6.37 -1.17
N SER A 367 -11.37 -6.11 -0.06
CA SER A 367 -10.85 -6.37 1.29
C SER A 367 -11.11 -7.82 1.73
N GLU A 368 -12.04 -8.51 1.09
CA GLU A 368 -12.36 -9.93 1.31
C GLU A 368 -11.38 -10.84 0.54
N ASP A 369 -10.99 -10.46 -0.68
CA ASP A 369 -10.21 -11.29 -1.61
C ASP A 369 -8.70 -11.48 -1.27
N VAL A 370 -8.19 -10.97 -0.13
CA VAL A 370 -6.74 -10.91 0.17
C VAL A 370 -6.26 -11.76 1.34
#